data_AF-A0A519C0E2-F1
#
_entry.id   AF-A0A519C0E2-F1
#
_cell.length_a   1.000
_cell.length_b   1.000
_cell.length_c   1.000
_cell.angle_alpha   90.00
_cell.angle_beta   90.00
_cell.angle_gamma   90.00
#
_symmetry.space_group_name_H-M   'P 1'
#
loop_
_entity.id
_entity.type
_entity.pdbx_description
1 polymer ?
#
loop_
_entity_poly.entity_id
_entity_poly.type
_entity_poly.pdbx_seq_one_letter_code
_entity_poly.pdbx_strand_id
1 'polypeptide(L)'
;MSGENDMFVNPEDMIDHNGDLNNFENFMTIFVAYNQKNIAEGKDWDNWPEWELCLTEIKDDLHFEAEEDKEETIQKRKDWLALMQFIHDSNAVTLNGYTISIMGEHGTQFRFELGLVDEVWLAPGEIESHLENVKNSIGKKYLSRPLSQLMFRGIEHSLGTLWTCPEHVPKYGGKGTSFTKDYLCIDRNDDVNFPADTLSVIKKCIADTDIWITEFEKDIKAIERAEWMEENWPGGIPDQDWEYQ
;
A
#
# COMPACT_ATOMS: atom_id res chain seq x y z
N MET A 1 -14.33 33.97 -30.87
CA MET A 1 -13.59 33.64 -29.65
C MET A 1 -13.94 32.20 -29.31
N SER A 2 -13.14 31.26 -29.81
CA SER A 2 -13.35 29.82 -29.64
C SER A 2 -11.98 29.17 -29.85
N GLY A 3 -11.32 28.81 -28.77
CA GLY A 3 -9.98 28.23 -28.85
C GLY A 3 -9.31 28.28 -27.49
N GLU A 4 -9.67 27.30 -26.65
CA GLU A 4 -8.87 26.83 -25.50
C GLU A 4 -9.57 25.63 -24.80
N ASN A 5 -10.88 25.42 -25.01
CA ASN A 5 -11.65 24.32 -24.38
C ASN A 5 -11.59 22.95 -25.11
N ASP A 6 -10.84 22.81 -26.20
CA ASP A 6 -10.82 21.57 -27.02
C ASP A 6 -9.62 20.65 -26.74
N MET A 7 -8.77 20.94 -25.73
CA MET A 7 -7.54 20.17 -25.49
C MET A 7 -7.67 19.06 -24.43
N PHE A 8 -8.66 19.13 -23.55
CA PHE A 8 -8.83 18.18 -22.44
C PHE A 8 -10.15 17.41 -22.59
N VAL A 9 -10.09 16.11 -22.35
CA VAL A 9 -11.24 15.22 -22.45
C VAL A 9 -12.04 15.30 -21.15
N ASN A 10 -13.37 15.18 -21.22
CA ASN A 10 -14.19 15.09 -20.01
C ASN A 10 -13.74 13.85 -19.20
N PRO A 11 -13.49 13.95 -17.88
CA PRO A 11 -13.14 12.79 -17.06
C PRO A 11 -14.05 11.57 -17.26
N GLU A 12 -15.36 11.79 -17.44
CA GLU A 12 -16.34 10.72 -17.67
C GLU A 12 -16.05 9.88 -18.92
N ASP A 13 -15.44 10.48 -19.95
CA ASP A 13 -15.09 9.80 -21.20
C ASP A 13 -13.74 9.06 -21.12
N MET A 14 -12.94 9.31 -20.07
CA MET A 14 -11.63 8.67 -19.85
C MET A 14 -11.70 7.46 -18.93
N ILE A 15 -12.67 7.43 -18.03
CA ILE A 15 -12.80 6.42 -16.97
C ILE A 15 -13.66 5.26 -17.48
N ASP A 16 -13.15 4.02 -17.36
CA ASP A 16 -13.96 2.82 -17.62
C ASP A 16 -14.88 2.52 -16.42
N HIS A 17 -16.06 3.14 -16.42
CA HIS A 17 -17.09 2.97 -15.40
C HIS A 17 -17.64 1.54 -15.28
N ASN A 18 -17.39 0.67 -16.27
CA ASN A 18 -17.78 -0.75 -16.20
C ASN A 18 -16.64 -1.64 -15.70
N GLY A 19 -15.43 -1.08 -15.58
CA GLY A 19 -14.27 -1.73 -15.00
C GLY A 19 -14.39 -1.86 -13.49
N ASP A 20 -13.47 -2.62 -12.91
CA ASP A 20 -13.30 -2.62 -11.47
C ASP A 20 -12.49 -1.39 -11.06
N LEU A 21 -13.12 -0.39 -10.45
CA LEU A 21 -12.43 0.83 -9.99
C LEU A 21 -11.75 0.66 -8.62
N ASN A 22 -11.85 -0.52 -7.99
CA ASN A 22 -11.04 -0.88 -6.80
C ASN A 22 -9.69 -1.50 -7.17
N ASN A 23 -9.55 -1.94 -8.41
CA ASN A 23 -8.25 -2.22 -9.01
C ASN A 23 -7.43 -0.93 -9.00
N PHE A 24 -6.21 -0.97 -8.45
CA PHE A 24 -5.45 0.25 -8.20
C PHE A 24 -4.96 0.94 -9.49
N GLU A 25 -4.67 0.19 -10.55
CA GLU A 25 -4.38 0.74 -11.88
C GLU A 25 -5.59 1.53 -12.43
N ASN A 26 -6.79 0.97 -12.32
CA ASN A 26 -8.01 1.67 -12.74
C ASN A 26 -8.37 2.83 -11.80
N PHE A 27 -8.21 2.66 -10.50
CA PHE A 27 -8.40 3.72 -9.50
C PHE A 27 -7.54 4.94 -9.80
N MET A 28 -6.29 4.72 -10.22
CA MET A 28 -5.36 5.77 -10.62
C MET A 28 -5.87 6.57 -11.82
N THR A 29 -6.59 5.94 -12.76
CA THR A 29 -7.14 6.64 -13.94
C THR A 29 -8.14 7.72 -13.58
N ILE A 30 -8.87 7.55 -12.46
CA ILE A 30 -9.80 8.56 -11.95
C ILE A 30 -9.03 9.85 -11.66
N PHE A 31 -7.95 9.77 -10.86
CA PHE A 31 -7.17 10.95 -10.50
C PHE A 31 -6.48 11.59 -11.70
N VAL A 32 -5.94 10.78 -12.62
CA VAL A 32 -5.35 11.27 -13.88
C VAL A 32 -6.37 12.04 -14.72
N ALA A 33 -7.58 11.53 -14.83
CA ALA A 33 -8.65 12.14 -15.62
C ALA A 33 -9.02 13.53 -15.09
N TYR A 34 -9.13 13.70 -13.77
CA TYR A 34 -9.43 14.99 -13.14
C TYR A 34 -8.24 15.96 -13.14
N ASN A 35 -7.00 15.47 -13.20
CA ASN A 35 -5.79 16.29 -13.13
C ASN A 35 -5.05 16.44 -14.47
N GLN A 36 -5.68 16.13 -15.60
CA GLN A 36 -5.09 16.26 -16.95
C GLN A 36 -4.41 17.62 -17.20
N LYS A 37 -5.06 18.70 -16.76
CA LYS A 37 -4.53 20.06 -16.91
C LYS A 37 -3.28 20.27 -16.06
N ASN A 38 -3.30 19.83 -14.80
CA ASN A 38 -2.14 19.89 -13.91
C ASN A 38 -0.96 19.11 -14.51
N ILE A 39 -1.22 17.91 -15.04
CA ILE A 39 -0.23 17.07 -15.73
C ILE A 39 0.35 17.82 -16.94
N ALA A 40 -0.50 18.34 -17.83
CA ALA A 40 -0.04 19.03 -19.04
C ALA A 40 0.75 20.32 -18.75
N GLU A 41 0.45 21.00 -17.64
CA GLU A 41 1.11 22.23 -17.22
C GLU A 41 2.29 22.00 -16.26
N GLY A 42 2.53 20.76 -15.81
CA GLY A 42 3.56 20.44 -14.82
C GLY A 42 3.30 21.08 -13.46
N LYS A 43 2.04 21.14 -13.04
CA LYS A 43 1.59 21.69 -11.76
C LYS A 43 1.21 20.57 -10.78
N ASP A 44 1.26 20.90 -9.50
CA ASP A 44 0.77 20.02 -8.44
C ASP A 44 -0.71 19.70 -8.64
N TRP A 45 -1.09 18.46 -8.33
CA TRP A 45 -2.47 17.99 -8.46
C TRP A 45 -3.32 18.58 -7.35
N ASP A 46 -4.37 19.30 -7.73
CA ASP A 46 -5.26 20.01 -6.82
C ASP A 46 -6.74 19.78 -7.12
N ASN A 47 -7.08 18.99 -8.16
CA ASN A 47 -8.45 18.67 -8.51
C ASN A 47 -8.86 17.32 -7.91
N TRP A 48 -9.74 17.36 -6.93
CA TRP A 48 -10.34 16.16 -6.35
C TRP A 48 -11.38 15.56 -7.33
N PRO A 49 -11.41 14.23 -7.53
CA PRO A 49 -12.44 13.60 -8.34
C PRO A 49 -13.85 13.75 -7.75
N GLU A 50 -14.87 13.66 -8.61
CA GLU A 50 -16.27 13.75 -8.18
C GLU A 50 -16.88 12.34 -7.94
N TRP A 51 -18.01 12.05 -8.58
CA TRP A 51 -18.88 10.93 -8.23
C TRP A 51 -18.29 9.54 -8.52
N GLU A 52 -17.25 9.44 -9.35
CA GLU A 52 -16.60 8.16 -9.65
C GLU A 52 -15.97 7.51 -8.42
N LEU A 53 -15.60 8.30 -7.40
CA LEU A 53 -15.13 7.76 -6.12
C LEU A 53 -16.22 6.95 -5.38
N CYS A 54 -17.50 7.25 -5.62
CA CYS A 54 -18.62 6.45 -5.08
C CYS A 54 -18.70 5.04 -5.67
N LEU A 55 -18.00 4.78 -6.79
CA LEU A 55 -17.89 3.45 -7.39
C LEU A 55 -16.71 2.65 -6.83
N THR A 56 -15.97 3.23 -5.89
CA THR A 56 -14.80 2.62 -5.24
C THR A 56 -15.09 2.33 -3.78
N GLU A 57 -14.15 1.65 -3.14
CA GLU A 57 -14.16 1.31 -1.73
C GLU A 57 -13.42 2.34 -0.86
N ILE A 58 -13.00 3.48 -1.43
CA ILE A 58 -12.52 4.61 -0.63
C ILE A 58 -13.63 5.06 0.34
N LYS A 59 -13.22 5.54 1.52
CA LYS A 59 -14.15 5.96 2.57
C LYS A 59 -15.17 6.98 2.05
N ASP A 60 -16.44 6.76 2.39
CA ASP A 60 -17.58 7.56 1.93
C ASP A 60 -17.45 9.06 2.23
N ASP A 61 -16.77 9.44 3.32
CA ASP A 61 -16.51 10.84 3.67
C ASP A 61 -15.51 11.53 2.71
N LEU A 62 -14.83 10.77 1.87
CA LEU A 62 -13.92 11.29 0.85
C LEU A 62 -14.56 11.38 -0.54
N HIS A 63 -15.79 10.89 -0.75
CA HIS A 63 -16.42 10.83 -2.08
C HIS A 63 -16.64 12.21 -2.71
N PHE A 64 -17.02 13.22 -1.93
CA PHE A 64 -17.30 14.57 -2.42
C PHE A 64 -16.66 15.62 -1.54
N GLU A 65 -16.25 16.73 -2.13
CA GLU A 65 -15.88 17.93 -1.37
C GLU A 65 -17.12 18.68 -0.88
N ALA A 66 -17.11 19.08 0.39
CA ALA A 66 -18.15 19.88 1.01
C ALA A 66 -17.53 21.06 1.79
N GLU A 67 -18.24 22.19 1.84
CA GLU A 67 -17.75 23.39 2.55
C GLU A 67 -17.61 23.15 4.06
N GLU A 68 -18.43 22.26 4.60
CA GLU A 68 -18.43 21.85 6.01
C GLU A 68 -17.43 20.74 6.36
N ASP A 69 -16.60 20.30 5.41
CA ASP A 69 -15.63 19.24 5.66
C ASP A 69 -14.66 19.60 6.79
N LYS A 70 -14.37 18.59 7.61
CA LYS A 70 -13.39 18.74 8.68
C LYS A 70 -12.00 18.91 8.08
N GLU A 71 -11.14 19.64 8.79
CA GLU A 71 -9.74 19.84 8.40
C GLU A 71 -9.01 18.52 8.15
N GLU A 72 -9.30 17.48 8.94
CA GLU A 72 -8.76 16.12 8.75
C GLU A 72 -9.17 15.51 7.39
N THR A 73 -10.43 15.64 7.00
CA THR A 73 -10.95 15.13 5.71
C THR A 73 -10.30 15.88 4.54
N ILE A 74 -10.22 17.22 4.64
CA ILE A 74 -9.55 18.06 3.65
C ILE A 74 -8.07 17.66 3.51
N GLN A 75 -7.38 17.47 4.64
CA GLN A 75 -5.98 17.06 4.64
C GLN A 75 -5.80 15.66 4.03
N LYS A 76 -6.68 14.71 4.36
CA LYS A 76 -6.64 13.35 3.81
C LYS A 76 -6.83 13.34 2.29
N ARG A 77 -7.70 14.19 1.73
CA ARG A 77 -7.82 14.36 0.27
C ARG A 77 -6.54 14.92 -0.36
N LYS A 78 -5.92 15.93 0.26
CA LYS A 78 -4.62 16.45 -0.20
C LYS A 78 -3.54 15.38 -0.19
N ASP A 79 -3.50 14.55 0.84
CA ASP A 79 -2.52 13.48 0.97
C ASP A 79 -2.77 12.36 -0.07
N TRP A 80 -4.03 12.07 -0.40
CA TRP A 80 -4.38 11.20 -1.53
C TRP A 80 -3.91 11.78 -2.87
N LEU A 81 -4.15 13.07 -3.14
CA LEU A 81 -3.66 13.72 -4.36
C LEU A 81 -2.14 13.67 -4.46
N ALA A 82 -1.44 13.95 -3.34
CA ALA A 82 0.02 13.87 -3.29
C ALA A 82 0.54 12.45 -3.52
N LEU A 83 -0.12 11.43 -2.96
CA LEU A 83 0.21 10.03 -3.20
C LEU A 83 0.03 9.66 -4.68
N MET A 84 -1.12 10.00 -5.27
CA MET A 84 -1.43 9.68 -6.67
C MET A 84 -0.48 10.37 -7.63
N GLN A 85 -0.24 11.68 -7.44
CA GLN A 85 0.72 12.43 -8.23
C GLN A 85 2.12 11.81 -8.13
N PHE A 86 2.57 11.44 -6.92
CA PHE A 86 3.88 10.81 -6.75
C PHE A 86 3.98 9.48 -7.49
N ILE A 87 2.94 8.65 -7.43
CA ILE A 87 2.88 7.37 -8.15
C ILE A 87 2.90 7.60 -9.66
N HIS A 88 2.14 8.58 -10.16
CA HIS A 88 2.10 8.95 -11.58
C HIS A 88 3.48 9.37 -12.11
N ASP A 89 4.15 10.24 -11.35
CA ASP A 89 5.38 10.90 -11.80
C ASP A 89 6.64 10.02 -11.60
N SER A 90 6.53 8.96 -10.80
CA SER A 90 7.66 8.12 -10.44
C SER A 90 7.93 7.02 -11.47
N ASN A 91 9.10 7.06 -12.09
CA ASN A 91 9.59 5.96 -12.95
C ASN A 91 9.95 4.68 -12.18
N ALA A 92 9.99 4.74 -10.85
CA ALA A 92 10.30 3.59 -10.00
C ALA A 92 9.05 2.78 -9.63
N VAL A 93 7.84 3.32 -9.87
CA VAL A 93 6.58 2.69 -9.52
C VAL A 93 5.87 2.22 -10.78
N THR A 94 5.37 0.98 -10.75
CA THR A 94 4.53 0.41 -11.82
C THR A 94 3.28 -0.18 -11.22
N LEU A 95 2.15 0.03 -11.89
CA LEU A 95 0.85 -0.52 -11.50
C LEU A 95 0.51 -1.70 -12.41
N ASN A 96 -0.02 -2.77 -11.84
CA ASN A 96 -0.57 -3.89 -12.58
C ASN A 96 -1.75 -4.45 -11.79
N GLY A 97 -2.96 -4.12 -12.22
CA GLY A 97 -4.15 -4.43 -11.47
C GLY A 97 -4.14 -3.85 -10.06
N TYR A 98 -4.34 -4.69 -9.04
CA TYR A 98 -4.27 -4.28 -7.62
C TYR A 98 -2.84 -4.04 -7.11
N THR A 99 -1.83 -4.60 -7.80
CA THR A 99 -0.46 -4.61 -7.30
C THR A 99 0.30 -3.34 -7.68
N ILE A 100 0.83 -2.67 -6.67
CA ILE A 100 1.87 -1.66 -6.78
C ILE A 100 3.22 -2.38 -6.71
N SER A 101 4.06 -2.19 -7.73
CA SER A 101 5.45 -2.67 -7.73
C SER A 101 6.41 -1.49 -7.73
N ILE A 102 7.46 -1.59 -6.92
CA ILE A 102 8.44 -0.54 -6.72
C ILE A 102 9.83 -1.12 -6.95
N MET A 103 10.62 -0.46 -7.80
CA MET A 103 12.04 -0.76 -7.96
C MET A 103 12.86 0.15 -7.04
N GLY A 104 13.53 -0.45 -6.06
CA GLY A 104 14.47 0.24 -5.19
C GLY A 104 15.71 0.71 -5.95
N GLU A 105 16.31 1.81 -5.50
CA GLU A 105 17.52 2.40 -6.09
C GLU A 105 18.73 1.44 -6.07
N HIS A 106 18.69 0.44 -5.19
CA HIS A 106 19.74 -0.57 -5.03
C HIS A 106 19.35 -1.96 -5.56
N GLY A 107 18.25 -2.04 -6.32
CA GLY A 107 17.88 -3.22 -7.11
C GLY A 107 16.93 -4.19 -6.41
N THR A 108 16.46 -3.89 -5.19
CA THR A 108 15.39 -4.70 -4.60
C THR A 108 14.04 -4.31 -5.18
N GLN A 109 13.24 -5.30 -5.57
CA GLN A 109 11.86 -5.07 -5.95
C GLN A 109 10.94 -5.27 -4.74
N PHE A 110 10.05 -4.33 -4.49
CA PHE A 110 9.00 -4.40 -3.47
C PHE A 110 7.62 -4.45 -4.13
N ARG A 111 6.67 -5.18 -3.54
CA ARG A 111 5.33 -5.36 -4.10
C ARG A 111 4.28 -5.42 -2.99
N PHE A 112 3.17 -4.72 -3.18
CA PHE A 112 2.02 -4.77 -2.28
C PHE A 112 0.74 -4.26 -2.96
N GLU A 113 -0.40 -4.44 -2.30
CA GLU A 113 -1.72 -3.99 -2.73
C GLU A 113 -2.31 -3.04 -1.67
N LEU A 114 -3.22 -2.17 -2.08
CA LEU A 114 -3.97 -1.29 -1.16
C LEU A 114 -5.38 -1.81 -0.96
N GLY A 115 -5.73 -2.18 0.27
CA GLY A 115 -7.12 -2.40 0.65
C GLY A 115 -7.78 -1.05 0.97
N LEU A 116 -8.58 -0.51 0.03
CA LEU A 116 -9.21 0.81 0.18
C LEU A 116 -10.22 0.86 1.35
N VAL A 117 -11.00 -0.19 1.56
CA VAL A 117 -12.00 -0.28 2.66
C VAL A 117 -11.33 -0.16 4.03
N ASP A 118 -10.31 -0.97 4.26
CA ASP A 118 -9.69 -1.13 5.58
C ASP A 118 -8.46 -0.22 5.76
N GLU A 119 -8.02 0.44 4.69
CA GLU A 119 -6.82 1.30 4.66
C GLU A 119 -5.59 0.53 5.18
N VAL A 120 -5.28 -0.56 4.48
CA VAL A 120 -4.21 -1.50 4.81
C VAL A 120 -3.35 -1.83 3.60
N TRP A 121 -2.08 -2.14 3.84
CA TRP A 121 -1.20 -2.77 2.85
C TRP A 121 -1.35 -4.28 2.91
N LEU A 122 -1.47 -4.92 1.76
CA LEU A 122 -1.64 -6.36 1.63
C LEU A 122 -0.57 -6.92 0.73
N ALA A 123 -0.23 -8.20 0.92
CA ALA A 123 0.66 -8.85 -0.02
C ALA A 123 -0.01 -9.02 -1.39
N PRO A 124 0.78 -9.09 -2.48
CA PRO A 124 0.26 -9.34 -3.81
C PRO A 124 -0.62 -10.59 -3.90
N GLY A 125 -1.79 -10.45 -4.53
CA GLY A 125 -2.75 -11.53 -4.75
C GLY A 125 -3.77 -11.74 -3.63
N GLU A 126 -3.63 -11.07 -2.48
CA GLU A 126 -4.57 -11.22 -1.36
C GLU A 126 -5.97 -10.70 -1.70
N ILE A 127 -6.08 -9.56 -2.40
CA ILE A 127 -7.37 -9.01 -2.81
C ILE A 127 -8.06 -9.95 -3.81
N GLU A 128 -7.34 -10.40 -4.84
CA GLU A 128 -7.89 -11.32 -5.85
C GLU A 128 -8.33 -12.65 -5.23
N SER A 129 -7.49 -13.23 -4.36
CA SER A 129 -7.81 -14.48 -3.66
C SER A 129 -9.04 -14.31 -2.76
N HIS A 130 -9.13 -13.19 -2.04
CA HIS A 130 -10.30 -12.88 -1.23
C HIS A 130 -11.56 -12.76 -2.09
N LEU A 131 -11.51 -12.00 -3.18
CA LEU A 131 -12.62 -11.85 -4.13
C LEU A 131 -13.08 -13.20 -4.70
N GLU A 132 -12.14 -14.07 -5.08
CA GLU A 132 -12.45 -15.43 -5.56
C GLU A 132 -13.14 -16.26 -4.47
N ASN A 133 -12.61 -16.25 -3.24
CA ASN A 133 -13.18 -16.96 -2.10
C ASN A 133 -14.60 -16.46 -1.76
N VAL A 134 -14.82 -15.15 -1.80
CA VAL A 134 -16.14 -14.55 -1.57
C VAL A 134 -17.11 -14.95 -2.71
N LYS A 135 -16.69 -14.84 -3.97
CA LYS A 135 -17.49 -15.28 -5.13
C LYS A 135 -17.89 -16.76 -5.03
N ASN A 136 -16.95 -17.62 -4.62
CA ASN A 136 -17.19 -19.05 -4.46
C ASN A 136 -18.10 -19.37 -3.28
N SER A 137 -18.01 -18.62 -2.18
CA SER A 137 -18.78 -18.89 -0.96
C SER A 137 -20.22 -18.34 -1.00
N ILE A 138 -20.44 -17.14 -1.54
CA ILE A 138 -21.76 -16.48 -1.53
C ILE A 138 -22.35 -16.26 -2.92
N GLY A 139 -21.70 -16.76 -3.98
CA GLY A 139 -22.15 -16.60 -5.37
C GLY A 139 -22.28 -15.13 -5.70
N LYS A 140 -23.29 -14.73 -6.49
CA LYS A 140 -23.54 -13.32 -6.88
C LYS A 140 -23.83 -12.33 -5.74
N LYS A 141 -24.00 -12.79 -4.49
CA LYS A 141 -24.33 -11.91 -3.34
C LYS A 141 -23.16 -11.02 -2.88
N TYR A 142 -21.95 -11.27 -3.37
CA TYR A 142 -20.76 -10.47 -3.08
C TYR A 142 -20.85 -9.03 -3.59
N LEU A 143 -21.57 -8.82 -4.71
CA LEU A 143 -21.77 -7.48 -5.31
C LEU A 143 -22.50 -6.48 -4.40
N SER A 144 -23.05 -6.94 -3.26
CA SER A 144 -23.84 -6.11 -2.35
C SER A 144 -23.31 -6.09 -0.91
N ARG A 145 -22.08 -6.56 -0.66
CA ARG A 145 -21.51 -6.61 0.70
C ARG A 145 -20.05 -6.13 0.70
N PRO A 146 -19.66 -5.23 1.63
CA PRO A 146 -18.27 -4.82 1.77
C PRO A 146 -17.39 -6.02 2.14
N LEU A 147 -16.20 -6.05 1.55
CA LEU A 147 -15.20 -7.11 1.68
C LEU A 147 -14.37 -6.93 2.96
N SER A 148 -14.94 -7.20 4.13
CA SER A 148 -14.17 -7.17 5.38
C SER A 148 -13.73 -8.59 5.77
N GLN A 149 -12.44 -8.91 5.55
CA GLN A 149 -11.65 -10.00 6.17
C GLN A 149 -10.28 -10.24 5.48
N LEU A 150 -9.55 -9.18 5.11
CA LEU A 150 -8.20 -9.35 4.58
C LEU A 150 -7.22 -9.57 5.75
N MET A 151 -6.56 -10.74 5.78
CA MET A 151 -5.79 -11.20 6.94
C MET A 151 -4.30 -10.93 6.82
N PHE A 152 -3.75 -10.89 5.60
CA PHE A 152 -2.31 -10.81 5.43
C PHE A 152 -1.84 -9.41 5.06
N ARG A 153 -1.36 -8.70 6.09
CA ARG A 153 -0.77 -7.37 5.93
C ARG A 153 0.73 -7.49 5.72
N GLY A 154 1.23 -7.01 4.59
CA GLY A 154 2.66 -7.04 4.34
C GLY A 154 3.08 -6.49 2.99
N ILE A 155 4.38 -6.24 2.86
CA ILE A 155 5.03 -5.82 1.62
C ILE A 155 6.01 -6.90 1.21
N GLU A 156 5.76 -7.56 0.09
CA GLU A 156 6.64 -8.57 -0.50
C GLU A 156 7.94 -7.92 -1.00
N HIS A 157 9.04 -8.66 -0.95
CA HIS A 157 10.32 -8.24 -1.51
C HIS A 157 11.05 -9.37 -2.27
N SER A 158 11.88 -8.99 -3.24
CA SER A 158 12.55 -9.96 -4.14
C SER A 158 13.72 -10.74 -3.54
N LEU A 159 14.16 -10.43 -2.31
CA LEU A 159 15.28 -11.14 -1.68
C LEU A 159 14.96 -12.57 -1.21
N GLY A 160 13.68 -12.93 -1.15
CA GLY A 160 13.23 -14.25 -0.66
C GLY A 160 13.35 -14.40 0.87
N THR A 161 13.11 -15.61 1.35
CA THR A 161 13.23 -15.95 2.78
C THR A 161 14.70 -16.09 3.19
N LEU A 162 15.00 -15.85 4.47
CA LEU A 162 16.38 -15.95 5.00
C LEU A 162 17.37 -15.11 4.18
N TRP A 163 16.95 -13.91 3.81
CA TRP A 163 17.68 -13.05 2.90
C TRP A 163 19.01 -12.56 3.50
N THR A 164 19.92 -12.19 2.60
CA THR A 164 21.16 -11.48 2.95
C THR A 164 20.92 -9.98 2.79
N CYS A 165 21.28 -9.21 3.82
CA CYS A 165 21.11 -7.76 3.80
C CYS A 165 21.87 -7.16 2.62
N PRO A 166 21.22 -6.34 1.78
CA PRO A 166 21.87 -5.75 0.60
C PRO A 166 23.15 -5.00 0.95
N GLU A 167 24.17 -5.12 0.10
CA GLU A 167 25.54 -4.64 0.35
C GLU A 167 25.64 -3.14 0.64
N HIS A 168 24.72 -2.33 0.11
CA HIS A 168 24.72 -0.89 0.34
C HIS A 168 24.26 -0.50 1.75
N VAL A 169 23.62 -1.41 2.48
CA VAL A 169 23.05 -1.13 3.81
C VAL A 169 24.18 -0.98 4.84
N PRO A 170 24.33 0.19 5.49
CA PRO A 170 25.39 0.40 6.45
C PRO A 170 25.33 -0.59 7.61
N LYS A 171 26.50 -1.06 8.07
CA LYS A 171 26.71 -2.01 9.19
C LYS A 171 26.20 -3.44 8.96
N TYR A 172 25.18 -3.63 8.13
CA TYR A 172 24.49 -4.91 7.96
C TYR A 172 24.70 -5.55 6.59
N GLY A 173 25.10 -4.79 5.58
CA GLY A 173 25.33 -5.29 4.23
C GLY A 173 26.20 -6.55 4.20
N GLY A 174 25.75 -7.54 3.42
CA GLY A 174 26.38 -8.84 3.27
C GLY A 174 26.11 -9.84 4.41
N LYS A 175 25.36 -9.47 5.46
CA LYS A 175 25.00 -10.38 6.56
C LYS A 175 23.69 -11.10 6.29
N GLY A 176 23.66 -12.41 6.57
CA GLY A 176 22.44 -13.22 6.49
C GLY A 176 21.51 -13.00 7.69
N THR A 177 20.23 -13.29 7.48
CA THR A 177 19.18 -13.27 8.50
C THR A 177 18.77 -14.69 8.91
N SER A 178 18.09 -14.85 10.05
CA SER A 178 17.78 -16.18 10.64
C SER A 178 16.30 -16.53 10.68
N PHE A 179 15.38 -15.56 10.80
CA PHE A 179 13.95 -15.81 10.98
C PHE A 179 13.06 -15.04 10.00
N THR A 180 13.65 -14.49 8.94
CA THR A 180 12.95 -13.59 8.03
C THR A 180 12.22 -14.32 6.91
N LYS A 181 11.10 -13.72 6.51
CA LYS A 181 10.28 -14.17 5.40
C LYS A 181 10.57 -13.30 4.17
N ASP A 182 9.87 -13.57 3.09
CA ASP A 182 9.89 -12.83 1.82
C ASP A 182 8.94 -11.63 1.80
N TYR A 183 8.44 -11.23 2.97
CA TYR A 183 7.58 -10.09 3.17
C TYR A 183 7.92 -9.35 4.46
N LEU A 184 7.62 -8.05 4.46
CA LEU A 184 7.81 -7.14 5.57
C LEU A 184 6.49 -6.89 6.27
N CYS A 185 6.48 -7.07 7.59
CA CYS A 185 5.40 -6.55 8.44
C CYS A 185 5.73 -5.11 8.81
N ILE A 186 5.23 -4.16 8.02
CA ILE A 186 5.31 -2.73 8.35
C ILE A 186 4.06 -2.37 9.14
N ASP A 187 4.25 -2.02 10.41
CA ASP A 187 3.18 -1.47 11.23
C ASP A 187 2.82 -0.09 10.69
N ARG A 188 1.52 0.13 10.48
CA ARG A 188 1.00 1.45 10.14
C ARG A 188 1.28 2.41 11.28
N ASN A 189 1.67 3.63 10.97
CA ASN A 189 1.69 4.68 11.97
C ASN A 189 0.27 5.22 12.17
N ASP A 190 -0.40 4.81 13.26
CA ASP A 190 -1.77 5.22 13.55
C ASP A 190 -1.93 6.73 13.80
N ASP A 191 -0.84 7.47 14.02
CA ASP A 191 -0.84 8.94 14.14
C ASP A 191 -0.81 9.65 12.77
N VAL A 192 -0.65 8.92 11.68
CA VAL A 192 -0.57 9.45 10.30
C VAL A 192 -1.72 8.88 9.49
N ASN A 193 -2.37 9.72 8.68
CA ASN A 193 -3.42 9.22 7.80
C ASN A 193 -2.85 8.28 6.73
N PHE A 194 -3.69 7.34 6.27
CA PHE A 194 -3.27 6.26 5.39
C PHE A 194 -2.55 6.68 4.10
N PRO A 195 -3.03 7.66 3.30
CA PRO A 195 -2.32 8.03 2.07
C PRO A 195 -0.94 8.65 2.34
N ALA A 196 -0.79 9.46 3.39
CA ALA A 196 0.50 10.03 3.77
C ALA A 196 1.49 8.94 4.24
N ASP A 197 1.02 7.97 5.02
CA ASP A 197 1.86 6.84 5.47
C ASP A 197 2.25 5.93 4.29
N THR A 198 1.31 5.69 3.38
CA THR A 198 1.57 4.93 2.15
C THR A 198 2.63 5.62 1.28
N LEU A 199 2.56 6.94 1.12
CA LEU A 199 3.59 7.70 0.40
C LEU A 199 4.98 7.58 1.07
N SER A 200 5.02 7.61 2.40
CA SER A 200 6.25 7.40 3.18
C SER A 200 6.83 6.00 2.94
N VAL A 201 6.00 4.96 2.95
CA VAL A 201 6.38 3.59 2.64
C VAL A 201 6.94 3.47 1.22
N ILE A 202 6.26 4.00 0.22
CA ILE A 202 6.74 3.97 -1.18
C ILE A 202 8.12 4.63 -1.28
N LYS A 203 8.31 5.80 -0.66
CA LYS A 203 9.61 6.48 -0.64
C LYS A 203 10.70 5.67 0.06
N LYS A 204 10.38 4.97 1.14
CA LYS A 204 11.31 4.05 1.83
C LYS A 204 11.69 2.86 0.95
N CYS A 205 10.73 2.29 0.23
CA CYS A 205 10.99 1.22 -0.75
C CYS A 205 11.90 1.70 -1.88
N ILE A 206 11.68 2.91 -2.40
CA ILE A 206 12.55 3.50 -3.45
C ILE A 206 13.97 3.71 -2.91
N ALA A 207 14.13 4.38 -1.77
CA ALA A 207 15.45 4.60 -1.16
C ALA A 207 16.15 3.29 -0.75
N ASP A 208 15.36 2.23 -0.55
CA ASP A 208 15.83 0.84 -0.44
C ASP A 208 16.90 0.64 0.64
N THR A 209 16.98 1.48 1.68
CA THR A 209 18.06 1.43 2.68
C THR A 209 17.51 1.33 4.10
N ASP A 210 16.77 2.34 4.54
CA ASP A 210 16.22 2.40 5.91
C ASP A 210 15.26 1.24 6.21
N ILE A 211 14.59 0.74 5.18
CA ILE A 211 13.70 -0.42 5.29
C ILE A 211 14.50 -1.67 5.70
N TRP A 212 15.66 -1.92 5.08
CA TRP A 212 16.50 -3.06 5.46
C TRP A 212 17.17 -2.90 6.79
N ILE A 213 17.56 -1.68 7.17
CA ILE A 213 18.08 -1.42 8.53
C ILE A 213 17.02 -1.84 9.55
N THR A 214 15.78 -1.39 9.36
CA THR A 214 14.67 -1.69 10.27
C THR A 214 14.41 -3.19 10.36
N GLU A 215 14.36 -3.89 9.21
CA GLU A 215 14.03 -5.32 9.16
C GLU A 215 15.17 -6.20 9.67
N PHE A 216 16.43 -5.82 9.41
CA PHE A 216 17.58 -6.54 9.95
C PHE A 216 17.68 -6.37 11.47
N GLU A 217 17.40 -5.17 12.00
CA GLU A 217 17.36 -4.95 13.45
C GLU A 217 16.21 -5.73 14.13
N LYS A 218 15.07 -5.92 13.45
CA LYS A 218 13.99 -6.79 13.93
C LYS A 218 14.45 -8.25 14.00
N ASP A 219 15.18 -8.76 13.00
CA ASP A 219 15.73 -10.12 13.02
C ASP A 219 16.74 -10.31 14.16
N ILE A 220 17.65 -9.35 14.38
CA ILE A 220 18.58 -9.39 15.52
C ILE A 220 17.82 -9.51 16.84
N LYS A 221 16.80 -8.67 17.05
CA LYS A 221 15.99 -8.73 18.28
C LYS A 221 15.23 -10.05 18.43
N ALA A 222 14.80 -10.65 17.32
CA ALA A 222 14.14 -11.96 17.34
C ALA A 222 15.12 -13.07 17.75
N ILE A 223 16.37 -13.01 17.26
CA ILE A 223 17.46 -13.91 17.66
C ILE A 223 17.77 -13.75 19.16
N GLU A 224 18.01 -12.52 19.63
CA GLU A 224 18.30 -12.23 21.04
C GLU A 224 17.17 -12.73 21.96
N ARG A 225 15.91 -12.55 21.54
CA ARG A 225 14.76 -13.08 22.26
C ARG A 225 14.75 -14.61 22.28
N ALA A 226 15.04 -15.26 21.16
CA ALA A 226 15.08 -16.71 21.07
C ALA A 226 16.18 -17.30 21.97
N GLU A 227 17.38 -16.71 21.95
CA GLU A 227 18.49 -17.11 22.82
C GLU A 227 18.15 -16.92 24.31
N TRP A 228 17.57 -15.77 24.68
CA TRP A 228 17.13 -15.53 26.05
C TRP A 228 16.06 -16.54 26.50
N MET A 229 15.11 -16.85 25.61
CA MET A 229 14.08 -17.86 25.87
C MET A 229 14.68 -19.24 26.08
N GLU A 230 15.65 -19.65 25.27
CA GLU A 230 16.33 -20.94 25.41
C GLU A 230 17.14 -21.03 26.72
N GLU A 231 17.83 -19.95 27.11
CA GLU A 231 18.62 -19.92 28.35
C GLU A 231 17.75 -19.91 29.61
N ASN A 232 16.68 -19.13 29.62
CA ASN A 232 15.87 -18.90 30.83
C ASN A 232 14.69 -19.86 30.95
N TRP A 233 14.20 -20.37 29.81
CA TRP A 233 12.96 -21.15 29.70
C TRP A 233 13.11 -22.31 28.69
N PRO A 234 14.09 -23.23 28.87
CA PRO A 234 14.42 -24.26 27.88
C PRO A 234 13.30 -25.27 27.60
N GLY A 235 12.32 -25.43 28.51
CA GLY A 235 11.13 -26.27 28.32
C GLY A 235 9.86 -25.49 27.95
N GLY A 236 9.97 -24.20 27.59
CA GLY A 236 8.82 -23.33 27.30
C GLY A 236 8.46 -22.32 28.41
N ILE A 237 7.48 -21.44 28.13
CA ILE A 237 7.05 -20.38 29.06
C ILE A 237 6.20 -21.00 30.18
N PRO A 238 6.49 -20.79 31.47
CA PRO A 238 5.80 -21.47 32.58
C PRO A 238 4.28 -21.30 32.60
N ASP A 239 3.81 -20.16 32.13
CA ASP A 239 2.40 -19.79 32.19
C ASP A 239 1.61 -20.27 30.95
N GLN A 240 2.30 -20.81 29.94
CA GLN A 240 1.73 -21.23 28.65
C GLN A 240 2.08 -22.66 28.26
N ASP A 241 3.04 -23.29 28.94
CA ASP A 241 3.50 -24.63 28.62
C ASP A 241 3.14 -25.66 29.71
N TRP A 242 2.71 -26.83 29.25
CA TRP A 242 2.21 -27.91 30.11
C TRP A 242 3.32 -28.61 30.89
N GLU A 243 4.58 -28.46 30.48
CA GLU A 243 5.75 -29.04 31.15
C GLU A 243 6.10 -28.36 32.49
N TYR A 244 5.51 -27.20 32.77
CA TYR A 244 5.75 -26.41 33.99
C TYR A 244 4.51 -26.22 34.88
N GLN A 245 3.40 -26.93 34.60
CA GLN A 245 2.22 -27.02 35.47
C GLN A 245 2.30 -28.20 36.44
#